data_AF-A0A9Q2QL41-F1
#
_entry.id   AF-A0A9Q2QL41-F1
#
_cell.length_a   1.000
_cell.length_b   1.000
_cell.length_c   1.000
_cell.angle_alpha   90.00
_cell.angle_beta   90.00
_cell.angle_gamma   90.00
#
_symmetry.space_group_name_H-M   'P 1'
#
loop_
_entity.id
_entity.type
_entity.pdbx_description
1 polymer ?
#
loop_
_entity_poly.entity_id
_entity_poly.type
_entity_poly.pdbx_seq_one_letter_code
_entity_poly.pdbx_strand_id
1 'polypeptide(L)'
;KNMVAVGATCAVMNLDISDFETLITNMFTKKGDKVVEMNIEALNEGYRLMNEQLSHIDGDFVLEKTEGTPHLYMIGNDAIGLGALSAGSRFMAAYPITPASEIMEYMIENLPKVGGTVVQTEDEIAAANMAIGSNYAGVRAFTASAGPGLSLMMEAIGLSGMTETPFVVINTQRGGPSTGLPTKQEQSDLMQMIYGTHGDI
;
A
#
# COMPACT_ATOMS: atom_id res chain seq x y z
N LYS A 1 7.24 16.87 19.84
CA LYS A 1 8.03 17.21 18.62
C LYS A 1 7.20 17.14 17.35
N ASN A 2 6.66 15.97 16.96
CA ASN A 2 5.88 15.85 15.71
C ASN A 2 4.65 16.77 15.70
N MET A 3 3.85 16.82 16.78
CA MET A 3 2.68 17.71 16.84
C MET A 3 3.03 19.19 16.76
N VAL A 4 4.12 19.62 17.41
CA VAL A 4 4.65 21.00 17.29
C VAL A 4 4.98 21.32 15.83
N ALA A 5 5.63 20.39 15.12
CA ALA A 5 5.95 20.58 13.71
C ALA A 5 4.69 20.66 12.83
N VAL A 6 3.69 19.79 13.06
CA VAL A 6 2.40 19.84 12.36
C VAL A 6 1.69 21.16 12.61
N GLY A 7 1.63 21.62 13.86
CA GLY A 7 1.01 22.91 14.22
C GLY A 7 1.70 24.09 13.54
N ALA A 8 3.02 24.10 13.53
CA ALA A 8 3.79 25.12 12.82
C ALA A 8 3.49 25.10 11.30
N THR A 9 3.45 23.91 10.68
CA THR A 9 3.09 23.77 9.26
C THR A 9 1.66 24.25 8.98
N CYS A 10 0.71 23.98 9.87
CA CYS A 10 -0.66 24.47 9.72
C CYS A 10 -0.71 26.01 9.70
N ALA A 11 0.06 26.68 10.55
CA ALA A 11 0.15 28.15 10.56
C ALA A 11 0.72 28.70 9.24
N VAL A 12 1.81 28.10 8.74
CA VAL A 12 2.42 28.48 7.46
C VAL A 12 1.45 28.32 6.29
N MET A 13 0.66 27.24 6.30
CA MET A 13 -0.25 26.90 5.21
C MET A 13 -1.64 27.52 5.37
N ASN A 14 -1.89 28.30 6.42
CA ASN A 14 -3.20 28.86 6.78
C ASN A 14 -4.32 27.79 6.87
N LEU A 15 -3.96 26.64 7.45
CA LEU A 15 -4.89 25.52 7.67
C LEU A 15 -5.66 25.70 8.98
N ASP A 16 -6.91 25.23 8.99
CA ASP A 16 -7.72 25.24 10.20
C ASP A 16 -7.22 24.18 11.19
N ILE A 17 -6.73 24.62 12.34
CA ILE A 17 -6.15 23.74 13.35
C ILE A 17 -7.19 22.81 13.98
N SER A 18 -8.48 23.17 13.98
CA SER A 18 -9.53 22.34 14.59
C SER A 18 -9.72 21.00 13.87
N ASP A 19 -9.44 20.95 12.57
CA ASP A 19 -9.47 19.71 11.80
C ASP A 19 -8.40 18.72 12.31
N PHE A 20 -7.22 19.24 12.65
CA PHE A 20 -6.12 18.46 13.19
C PHE A 20 -6.34 18.04 14.64
N GLU A 21 -6.98 18.88 15.46
CA GLU A 21 -7.39 18.50 16.82
C GLU A 21 -8.37 17.31 16.80
N THR A 22 -9.32 17.34 15.85
CA THR A 22 -10.27 16.24 15.62
C THR A 22 -9.54 14.96 15.20
N LEU A 23 -8.59 15.07 14.27
CA LEU A 23 -7.77 13.93 13.82
C LEU A 23 -6.91 13.34 14.95
N ILE A 24 -6.24 14.18 15.73
CA ILE A 24 -5.43 13.76 16.89
C ILE A 24 -6.30 13.04 17.91
N THR A 25 -7.49 13.59 18.20
CA THR A 25 -8.45 12.95 19.09
C THR A 25 -8.77 11.54 18.59
N ASN A 26 -9.23 11.41 17.34
CA ASN A 26 -9.59 10.11 16.75
C ASN A 26 -8.43 9.10 16.73
N MET A 27 -7.20 9.54 16.48
CA MET A 27 -6.02 8.67 16.47
C MET A 27 -5.62 8.18 17.86
N PHE A 28 -5.76 9.02 18.88
CA PHE A 28 -5.20 8.75 20.22
C PHE A 28 -6.24 8.48 21.30
N THR A 29 -7.55 8.50 21.02
CA THR A 29 -8.59 8.17 22.01
C THR A 29 -8.31 6.85 22.72
N LYS A 30 -7.86 5.82 22.00
CA LYS A 30 -7.53 4.50 22.59
C LYS A 30 -6.34 4.52 23.56
N LYS A 31 -5.54 5.59 23.57
CA LYS A 31 -4.39 5.79 24.47
C LYS A 31 -4.73 6.65 25.71
N GLY A 32 -5.95 7.13 25.82
CA GLY A 32 -6.47 7.87 26.98
C GLY A 32 -6.38 9.39 26.86
N ASP A 33 -7.28 10.08 27.58
CA ASP A 33 -7.53 11.53 27.46
C ASP A 33 -6.27 12.38 27.69
N LYS A 34 -5.46 12.03 28.69
CA LYS A 34 -4.20 12.72 28.99
C LYS A 34 -3.24 12.72 27.78
N VAL A 35 -3.19 11.64 27.01
CA VAL A 35 -2.34 11.57 25.81
C VAL A 35 -2.90 12.46 24.71
N VAL A 36 -4.22 12.50 24.54
CA VAL A 36 -4.88 13.37 23.56
C VAL A 36 -4.60 14.84 23.90
N GLU A 37 -4.85 15.25 25.14
CA GLU A 37 -4.63 16.61 25.63
C GLU A 37 -3.18 17.06 25.40
N MET A 38 -2.20 16.24 25.79
CA MET A 38 -0.78 16.57 25.60
C MET A 38 -0.41 16.74 24.11
N ASN A 39 -1.03 15.99 23.20
CA ASN A 39 -0.76 16.13 21.77
C ASN A 39 -1.43 17.37 21.17
N ILE A 40 -2.64 17.71 21.63
CA ILE A 40 -3.36 18.94 21.24
C ILE A 40 -2.62 20.18 21.75
N GLU A 41 -2.16 20.17 23.01
CA GLU A 41 -1.34 21.26 23.56
C GLU A 41 -0.07 21.48 22.74
N ALA A 42 0.62 20.39 22.40
CA ALA A 42 1.82 20.46 21.57
C ALA A 42 1.53 20.97 20.14
N LEU A 43 0.38 20.63 19.55
CA LEU A 43 -0.08 21.15 18.26
C LEU A 43 -0.30 22.66 18.34
N ASN A 44 -1.10 23.10 19.32
CA ASN A 44 -1.48 24.49 19.51
C ASN A 44 -0.27 25.38 19.81
N GLU A 45 0.68 24.91 20.61
CA GLU A 45 1.90 25.66 20.89
C GLU A 45 2.77 25.82 19.63
N GLY A 46 2.88 24.78 18.80
CA GLY A 46 3.57 24.88 17.51
C GLY A 46 2.93 25.90 16.56
N TYR A 47 1.60 25.90 16.49
CA TYR A 47 0.84 26.84 15.68
C TYR A 47 1.00 28.29 16.18
N ARG A 48 0.91 28.52 17.49
CA ARG A 48 1.09 29.84 18.12
C ARG A 48 2.46 30.41 17.84
N LEU A 49 3.52 29.64 18.15
CA LEU A 49 4.90 30.09 17.96
C LEU A 49 5.20 30.40 16.49
N MET A 50 4.62 29.64 15.56
CA MET A 50 4.86 29.88 14.14
C MET A 50 4.10 31.10 13.61
N ASN A 51 2.87 31.36 14.08
CA ASN A 51 2.13 32.59 13.76
C ASN A 51 2.90 33.87 14.12
N GLU A 52 3.62 33.85 15.25
CA GLU A 52 4.47 34.96 15.68
C GLU A 52 5.67 35.21 14.74
N GLN A 53 6.03 34.22 13.93
CA GLN A 53 7.17 34.27 13.01
C GLN A 53 6.77 34.40 11.53
N LEU A 54 5.47 34.36 11.20
CA LEU A 54 5.00 34.39 9.80
C LEU A 54 5.48 35.61 9.02
N SER A 55 5.63 36.77 9.67
CA SER A 55 6.13 38.00 9.04
C SER A 55 7.60 37.92 8.60
N HIS A 56 8.34 36.92 9.06
CA HIS A 56 9.73 36.66 8.69
C HIS A 56 9.88 35.57 7.62
N ILE A 57 8.77 35.06 7.08
CA ILE A 57 8.75 33.99 6.10
C ILE A 57 8.30 34.55 4.76
N ASP A 58 9.23 34.55 3.80
CA ASP A 58 8.93 34.89 2.41
C ASP A 58 8.42 33.65 1.66
N GLY A 59 7.26 33.77 1.02
CA GLY A 59 6.71 32.75 0.13
C GLY A 59 5.18 32.66 0.17
N ASP A 60 4.61 32.05 -0.86
CA ASP A 60 3.20 31.67 -0.89
C ASP A 60 3.09 30.19 -0.56
N PHE A 61 2.78 29.90 0.70
CA PHE A 61 2.60 28.55 1.23
C PHE A 61 1.13 28.25 1.55
N VAL A 62 0.23 29.21 1.29
CA VAL A 62 -1.18 29.10 1.66
C VAL A 62 -1.83 28.02 0.82
N LEU A 63 -2.51 27.09 1.48
CA LEU A 63 -3.35 26.13 0.79
C LEU A 63 -4.76 26.68 0.63
N GLU A 64 -5.28 26.61 -0.59
CA GLU A 64 -6.67 26.94 -0.87
C GLU A 64 -7.62 25.93 -0.22
N LYS A 65 -8.75 26.42 0.29
CA LYS A 65 -9.82 25.55 0.77
C LYS A 65 -10.51 24.90 -0.42
N THR A 66 -10.69 23.58 -0.36
CA THR A 66 -11.44 22.82 -1.37
C THR A 66 -12.90 22.64 -0.95
N GLU A 67 -13.80 22.49 -1.91
CA GLU A 67 -15.19 22.10 -1.64
C GLU A 67 -15.23 20.66 -1.11
N GLY A 68 -15.99 20.44 -0.03
CA GLY A 68 -15.93 19.25 0.84
C GLY A 68 -16.47 17.94 0.26
N THR A 69 -16.20 17.64 -1.02
CA THR A 69 -16.48 16.31 -1.57
C THR A 69 -15.57 15.28 -0.89
N PRO A 70 -16.13 14.24 -0.25
CA PRO A 70 -15.33 13.17 0.35
C PRO A 70 -14.53 12.42 -0.71
N HIS A 71 -13.23 12.28 -0.48
CA HIS A 71 -12.34 11.48 -1.31
C HIS A 71 -11.87 10.25 -0.53
N LEU A 72 -11.69 9.13 -1.22
CA LEU A 72 -11.05 7.97 -0.63
C LEU A 72 -9.54 8.21 -0.60
N TYR A 73 -8.96 8.19 0.61
CA TYR A 73 -7.51 8.18 0.79
C TYR A 73 -7.02 6.74 0.93
N MET A 74 -6.12 6.34 0.04
CA MET A 74 -5.71 4.96 -0.13
C MET A 74 -4.32 4.90 -0.75
N ILE A 75 -3.48 4.00 -0.25
CA ILE A 75 -2.19 3.70 -0.88
C ILE A 75 -2.37 2.75 -2.07
N GLY A 76 -1.41 2.73 -3.00
CA GLY A 76 -1.51 1.92 -4.22
C GLY A 76 -1.73 0.43 -3.96
N ASN A 77 -1.06 -0.13 -2.94
CA ASN A 77 -1.20 -1.55 -2.59
C ASN A 77 -2.61 -1.90 -2.08
N ASP A 78 -3.20 -1.05 -1.24
CA ASP A 78 -4.59 -1.19 -0.80
C ASP A 78 -5.56 -1.08 -2.00
N ALA A 79 -5.28 -0.18 -2.95
CA ALA A 79 -6.09 -0.04 -4.16
C ALA A 79 -6.08 -1.30 -5.03
N ILE A 80 -4.91 -1.95 -5.15
CA ILE A 80 -4.78 -3.23 -5.84
C ILE A 80 -5.61 -4.30 -5.12
N GLY A 81 -5.51 -4.39 -3.79
CA GLY A 81 -6.30 -5.32 -2.99
C GLY A 81 -7.81 -5.09 -3.14
N LEU A 82 -8.26 -3.83 -3.01
CA LEU A 82 -9.67 -3.44 -3.21
C LEU A 82 -10.14 -3.78 -4.63
N GLY A 83 -9.30 -3.52 -5.64
CA GLY A 83 -9.57 -3.87 -7.02
C GLY A 83 -9.76 -5.37 -7.20
N ALA A 84 -8.89 -6.19 -6.59
CA ALA A 84 -8.99 -7.65 -6.66
C ALA A 84 -10.28 -8.19 -5.99
N LEU A 85 -10.64 -7.64 -4.83
CA LEU A 85 -11.91 -7.95 -4.14
C LEU A 85 -13.12 -7.59 -5.01
N SER A 86 -13.10 -6.39 -5.58
CA SER A 86 -14.15 -5.85 -6.45
C SER A 86 -14.29 -6.67 -7.74
N ALA A 87 -13.17 -7.19 -8.27
CA ALA A 87 -13.14 -8.10 -9.40
C ALA A 87 -13.58 -9.53 -9.04
N GLY A 88 -13.96 -9.81 -7.79
CA GLY A 88 -14.49 -11.10 -7.38
C GLY A 88 -13.44 -12.14 -7.00
N SER A 89 -12.19 -11.73 -6.72
CA SER A 89 -11.20 -12.66 -6.18
C SER A 89 -11.64 -13.23 -4.82
N ARG A 90 -11.41 -14.52 -4.61
CA ARG A 90 -11.73 -15.24 -3.35
C ARG A 90 -10.56 -16.05 -2.81
N PHE A 91 -9.41 -16.00 -3.46
CA PHE A 91 -8.22 -16.67 -2.96
C PHE A 91 -6.97 -15.85 -3.30
N MET A 92 -6.06 -15.72 -2.34
CA MET A 92 -4.73 -15.16 -2.56
C MET A 92 -3.71 -16.07 -1.89
N ALA A 93 -2.73 -16.55 -2.65
CA ALA A 93 -1.54 -17.20 -2.09
C ALA A 93 -0.34 -16.29 -2.36
N ALA A 94 0.45 -15.98 -1.33
CA ALA A 94 1.59 -15.08 -1.47
C ALA A 94 2.66 -15.34 -0.42
N TYR A 95 3.90 -15.03 -0.79
CA TYR A 95 5.04 -14.96 0.11
C TYR A 95 5.38 -13.48 0.41
N PRO A 96 5.59 -13.09 1.67
CA PRO A 96 5.88 -11.68 2.00
C PRO A 96 7.19 -11.19 1.39
N ILE A 97 7.12 -10.12 0.60
CA ILE A 97 8.28 -9.45 -0.02
C ILE A 97 8.00 -7.94 -0.14
N THR A 98 8.97 -7.09 0.23
CA THR A 98 8.86 -5.64 0.05
C THR A 98 8.98 -5.25 -1.44
N PRO A 99 8.14 -4.36 -2.00
CA PRO A 99 7.02 -3.63 -1.40
C PRO A 99 5.63 -4.22 -1.76
N ALA A 100 5.50 -5.55 -1.86
CA ALA A 100 4.24 -6.22 -2.18
C ALA A 100 3.42 -6.63 -0.94
N SER A 101 4.07 -6.76 0.22
CA SER A 101 3.46 -7.31 1.44
C SER A 101 2.19 -6.57 1.88
N GLU A 102 2.08 -5.26 1.66
CA GLU A 102 0.90 -4.50 2.06
C GLU A 102 -0.35 -4.93 1.27
N ILE A 103 -0.21 -5.44 0.05
CA ILE A 103 -1.33 -6.04 -0.69
C ILE A 103 -1.84 -7.27 0.07
N MET A 104 -0.93 -8.12 0.54
CA MET A 104 -1.27 -9.31 1.31
C MET A 104 -1.90 -8.93 2.66
N GLU A 105 -1.38 -7.94 3.36
CA GLU A 105 -1.94 -7.44 4.62
C GLU A 105 -3.37 -6.92 4.43
N TYR A 106 -3.61 -6.11 3.40
CA TYR A 106 -4.95 -5.63 3.04
C TYR A 106 -5.90 -6.80 2.77
N MET A 107 -5.44 -7.82 2.05
CA MET A 107 -6.24 -8.99 1.71
C MET A 107 -6.49 -9.90 2.92
N ILE A 108 -5.54 -10.06 3.85
CA ILE A 108 -5.73 -10.82 5.09
C ILE A 108 -6.88 -10.22 5.89
N GLU A 109 -6.95 -8.89 5.96
CA GLU A 109 -8.03 -8.22 6.68
C GLU A 109 -9.38 -8.32 5.95
N ASN A 110 -9.40 -8.21 4.61
CA ASN A 110 -10.64 -7.96 3.87
C ASN A 110 -11.19 -9.17 3.10
N LEU A 111 -10.36 -10.10 2.63
CA LEU A 111 -10.79 -11.25 1.84
C LEU A 111 -11.70 -12.24 2.63
N PRO A 112 -11.46 -12.53 3.92
CA PRO A 112 -12.36 -13.37 4.72
C PRO A 112 -13.76 -12.78 4.86
N LYS A 113 -13.89 -11.44 4.86
CA LYS A 113 -15.18 -10.74 4.98
C LYS A 113 -16.10 -11.03 3.78
N VAL A 114 -15.55 -11.47 2.65
CA VAL A 114 -16.29 -11.85 1.43
C VAL A 114 -16.26 -13.35 1.14
N GLY A 115 -15.89 -14.18 2.13
CA GLY A 115 -15.87 -15.63 2.03
C GLY A 115 -14.68 -16.21 1.27
N GLY A 116 -13.61 -15.42 1.08
CA GLY A 116 -12.35 -15.90 0.52
C GLY A 116 -11.31 -16.21 1.60
N THR A 117 -10.11 -16.63 1.19
CA THR A 117 -9.00 -16.88 2.12
C THR A 117 -7.66 -16.43 1.55
N VAL A 118 -6.78 -15.99 2.44
CA VAL A 118 -5.36 -15.75 2.12
C VAL A 118 -4.54 -16.89 2.69
N VAL A 119 -3.56 -17.37 1.93
CA VAL A 119 -2.55 -18.34 2.38
C VAL A 119 -1.18 -17.69 2.26
N GLN A 120 -0.50 -17.54 3.40
CA GLN A 120 0.93 -17.26 3.40
C GLN A 120 1.66 -18.55 3.03
N THR A 121 2.33 -18.54 1.89
CA THR A 121 3.10 -19.69 1.42
C THR A 121 4.52 -19.65 1.97
N GLU A 122 5.22 -20.76 1.80
CA GLU A 122 6.63 -20.94 2.16
C GLU A 122 7.59 -20.19 1.23
N ASP A 123 7.20 -20.01 -0.04
CA ASP A 123 7.94 -19.28 -1.07
C ASP A 123 7.02 -18.84 -2.23
N GLU A 124 7.59 -18.13 -3.20
CA GLU A 124 6.89 -17.67 -4.40
C GLU A 124 6.50 -18.78 -5.38
N ILE A 125 7.19 -19.92 -5.37
CA ILE A 125 6.87 -21.07 -6.23
C ILE A 125 5.55 -21.70 -5.77
N ALA A 126 5.41 -21.92 -4.46
CA ALA A 126 4.18 -22.37 -3.83
C ALA A 126 3.05 -21.36 -4.04
N ALA A 127 3.31 -20.06 -3.90
CA ALA A 127 2.32 -19.00 -4.14
C ALA A 127 1.72 -19.07 -5.55
N ALA A 128 2.58 -19.14 -6.58
CA ALA A 128 2.14 -19.20 -7.97
C ALA A 128 1.33 -20.47 -8.26
N ASN A 129 1.84 -21.64 -7.85
CA ASN A 129 1.16 -22.90 -8.10
C ASN A 129 -0.18 -23.03 -7.35
N MET A 130 -0.29 -22.51 -6.12
CA MET A 130 -1.57 -22.46 -5.40
C MET A 130 -2.57 -21.52 -6.08
N ALA A 131 -2.13 -20.37 -6.59
CA ALA A 131 -3.00 -19.45 -7.33
C ALA A 131 -3.49 -20.06 -8.65
N ILE A 132 -2.61 -20.72 -9.41
CA ILE A 132 -2.99 -21.45 -10.63
C ILE A 132 -3.97 -22.58 -10.32
N GLY A 133 -3.68 -23.41 -9.31
CA GLY A 133 -4.57 -24.51 -8.90
C GLY A 133 -5.95 -24.01 -8.45
N SER A 134 -6.00 -22.86 -7.79
CA SER A 134 -7.27 -22.23 -7.38
C SER A 134 -8.08 -21.74 -8.58
N ASN A 135 -7.44 -21.12 -9.58
CA ASN A 135 -8.10 -20.71 -10.81
C ASN A 135 -8.59 -21.92 -11.63
N TYR A 136 -7.81 -23.00 -11.70
CA TYR A 136 -8.23 -24.26 -12.31
C TYR A 136 -9.47 -24.85 -11.63
N ALA A 137 -9.57 -24.75 -10.30
CA ALA A 137 -10.74 -25.17 -9.53
C ALA A 137 -11.96 -24.23 -9.67
N GLY A 138 -11.84 -23.13 -10.42
CA GLY A 138 -12.93 -22.18 -10.69
C GLY A 138 -13.00 -20.98 -9.72
N VAL A 139 -12.01 -20.82 -8.84
CA VAL A 139 -11.94 -19.68 -7.91
C VAL A 139 -11.00 -18.63 -8.45
N ARG A 140 -11.48 -17.38 -8.60
CA ARG A 140 -10.62 -16.26 -9.01
C ARG A 140 -9.52 -16.02 -7.98
N ALA A 141 -8.28 -16.27 -8.38
CA ALA A 141 -7.11 -16.15 -7.53
C ALA A 141 -5.99 -15.34 -8.19
N PHE A 142 -5.17 -14.71 -7.35
CA PHE A 142 -3.98 -13.97 -7.78
C PHE A 142 -2.88 -14.10 -6.73
N THR A 143 -1.68 -13.65 -7.08
CA THR A 143 -0.56 -13.46 -6.16
C THR A 143 0.06 -12.08 -6.33
N ALA A 144 0.89 -11.66 -5.37
CA ALA A 144 1.62 -10.40 -5.42
C ALA A 144 3.08 -10.64 -5.02
N SER A 145 4.02 -10.02 -5.74
CA SER A 145 5.45 -10.18 -5.52
C SER A 145 6.24 -8.99 -6.10
N ALA A 146 7.57 -9.11 -6.17
CA ALA A 146 8.48 -8.17 -6.81
C ALA A 146 9.51 -8.95 -7.68
N GLY A 147 10.39 -8.26 -8.41
CA GLY A 147 11.37 -8.87 -9.34
C GLY A 147 12.01 -10.21 -8.90
N PRO A 148 12.58 -10.34 -7.69
CA PRO A 148 13.14 -11.62 -7.23
C PRO A 148 12.12 -12.75 -7.18
N GLY A 149 10.94 -12.50 -6.61
CA GLY A 149 9.88 -13.49 -6.54
C GLY A 149 9.26 -13.77 -7.91
N LEU A 150 9.12 -12.76 -8.77
CA LEU A 150 8.72 -12.95 -10.17
C LEU A 150 9.70 -13.90 -10.90
N SER A 151 10.99 -13.83 -10.58
CA SER A 151 12.01 -14.72 -11.15
C SER A 151 11.77 -16.18 -10.78
N LEU A 152 11.32 -16.44 -9.55
CA LEU A 152 10.97 -17.78 -9.05
C LEU A 152 9.67 -18.30 -9.67
N MET A 153 8.75 -17.42 -10.07
CA MET A 153 7.46 -17.80 -10.65
C MET A 153 7.52 -18.15 -12.15
N MET A 154 8.65 -18.00 -12.84
CA MET A 154 8.72 -18.12 -14.31
C MET A 154 8.28 -19.46 -14.89
N GLU A 155 8.60 -20.55 -14.19
CA GLU A 155 8.14 -21.89 -14.59
C GLU A 155 6.62 -22.01 -14.46
N ALA A 156 6.04 -21.50 -13.37
CA ALA A 156 4.60 -21.50 -13.13
C ALA A 156 3.84 -20.60 -14.12
N ILE A 157 4.41 -19.44 -14.49
CA ILE A 157 3.87 -18.58 -15.56
C ILE A 157 3.81 -19.37 -16.88
N GLY A 158 4.85 -20.15 -17.18
CA GLY A 158 4.85 -20.99 -18.38
C GLY A 158 3.80 -22.10 -18.34
N LEU A 159 3.63 -22.77 -17.19
CA LEU A 159 2.57 -23.74 -16.96
C LEU A 159 1.17 -23.12 -17.17
N SER A 160 0.92 -21.92 -16.63
CA SER A 160 -0.34 -21.22 -16.77
C SER A 160 -0.69 -20.96 -18.22
N GLY A 161 0.26 -20.47 -19.03
CA GLY A 161 0.02 -20.24 -20.45
C GLY A 161 -0.19 -21.53 -21.24
N MET A 162 0.63 -22.56 -21.02
CA MET A 162 0.49 -23.87 -21.69
C MET A 162 -0.84 -24.56 -21.38
N THR A 163 -1.38 -24.37 -20.18
CA THR A 163 -2.67 -24.98 -19.75
C THR A 163 -3.88 -24.08 -19.98
N GLU A 164 -3.68 -22.88 -20.53
CA GLU A 164 -4.70 -21.84 -20.67
C GLU A 164 -5.44 -21.53 -19.33
N THR A 165 -4.75 -21.72 -18.20
CA THR A 165 -5.30 -21.46 -16.86
C THR A 165 -5.08 -20.00 -16.49
N PRO A 166 -6.12 -19.22 -16.13
CA PRO A 166 -5.94 -17.82 -15.73
C PRO A 166 -4.99 -17.66 -14.55
N PHE A 167 -4.02 -16.75 -14.66
CA PHE A 167 -3.11 -16.42 -13.58
C PHE A 167 -2.74 -14.93 -13.60
N VAL A 168 -2.99 -14.25 -12.49
CA VAL A 168 -2.64 -12.83 -12.31
C VAL A 168 -1.54 -12.72 -11.25
N VAL A 169 -0.42 -12.11 -11.64
CA VAL A 169 0.69 -11.76 -10.76
C VAL A 169 0.79 -10.24 -10.69
N ILE A 170 0.70 -9.68 -9.50
CA ILE A 170 1.02 -8.27 -9.28
C ILE A 170 2.53 -8.16 -9.03
N ASN A 171 3.24 -7.55 -9.98
CA ASN A 171 4.66 -7.22 -9.82
C ASN A 171 4.83 -5.79 -9.29
N THR A 172 5.04 -5.63 -7.98
CA THR A 172 5.41 -4.34 -7.38
C THR A 172 6.90 -4.10 -7.57
N GLN A 173 7.26 -3.49 -8.71
CA GLN A 173 8.65 -3.28 -9.11
C GLN A 173 9.44 -2.48 -8.07
N ARG A 174 10.69 -2.91 -7.83
CA ARG A 174 11.65 -2.28 -6.92
C ARG A 174 13.04 -2.29 -7.56
N GLY A 175 13.98 -1.53 -7.02
CA GLY A 175 15.34 -1.45 -7.57
C GLY A 175 16.00 -2.83 -7.66
N GLY A 176 16.49 -3.19 -8.84
CA GLY A 176 17.25 -4.43 -9.11
C GLY A 176 18.75 -4.17 -9.30
N PRO A 177 19.52 -5.14 -9.84
CA PRO A 177 19.19 -6.56 -10.01
C PRO A 177 19.37 -7.36 -8.70
N SER A 178 19.00 -8.66 -8.71
CA SER A 178 19.08 -9.55 -7.55
C SER A 178 18.30 -8.98 -6.36
N THR A 179 18.82 -9.01 -5.13
CA THR A 179 18.19 -8.34 -3.97
C THR A 179 17.91 -6.86 -4.24
N GLY A 180 18.85 -6.20 -4.94
CA GLY A 180 18.77 -4.82 -5.38
C GLY A 180 18.59 -3.82 -4.23
N LEU A 181 17.65 -2.88 -4.42
CA LEU A 181 17.29 -1.82 -3.48
C LEU A 181 15.81 -1.95 -3.12
N PRO A 182 15.44 -2.78 -2.12
CA PRO A 182 14.03 -3.15 -1.87
C PRO A 182 13.08 -2.00 -1.59
N THR A 183 13.60 -0.87 -1.10
CA THR A 183 12.81 0.33 -0.74
C THR A 183 12.93 1.46 -1.76
N LYS A 184 13.59 1.22 -2.89
CA LYS A 184 13.76 2.22 -3.96
C LYS A 184 12.90 1.86 -5.17
N GLN A 185 12.37 2.89 -5.78
CA GLN A 185 11.52 2.78 -6.96
C GLN A 185 12.39 2.54 -8.20
N GLU A 186 11.96 1.61 -9.03
CA GLU A 186 12.55 1.32 -10.34
C GLU A 186 11.49 0.62 -11.21
N GLN A 187 11.67 0.63 -12.53
CA GLN A 187 10.76 0.01 -13.50
C GLN A 187 11.54 -0.91 -14.47
N SER A 188 12.46 -1.71 -13.92
CA SER A 188 13.43 -2.50 -14.68
C SER A 188 13.00 -3.94 -14.95
N ASP A 189 11.84 -4.37 -14.46
CA ASP A 189 11.37 -5.75 -14.64
C ASP A 189 10.65 -5.97 -15.98
N LEU A 190 10.52 -4.95 -16.84
CA LEU A 190 9.76 -5.02 -18.10
C LEU A 190 10.20 -6.19 -18.99
N MET A 191 11.51 -6.34 -19.22
CA MET A 191 12.04 -7.42 -20.06
C MET A 191 11.80 -8.79 -19.43
N GLN A 192 11.87 -8.87 -18.11
CA GLN A 192 11.58 -10.10 -17.37
C GLN A 192 10.09 -10.48 -17.46
N MET A 193 9.17 -9.51 -17.42
CA MET A 193 7.73 -9.76 -17.55
C MET A 193 7.33 -10.24 -18.95
N ILE A 194 8.02 -9.77 -20.00
CA ILE A 194 7.69 -10.12 -21.40
C ILE A 194 8.38 -11.43 -21.82
N TYR A 195 9.64 -11.63 -21.43
CA TYR A 195 10.50 -12.69 -21.98
C TYR A 195 11.04 -13.67 -20.93
N GLY A 196 10.51 -13.65 -19.70
CA GLY A 196 11.12 -14.36 -18.57
C GLY A 196 10.91 -15.88 -18.55
N THR A 197 9.89 -16.38 -19.24
CA THR A 197 9.60 -17.82 -19.30
C THR A 197 10.32 -18.50 -20.47
N HIS A 198 10.40 -19.82 -20.46
CA HIS A 198 11.09 -20.60 -21.49
C HIS A 198 10.12 -21.07 -22.57
N GLY A 199 10.62 -21.20 -23.80
CA GLY A 199 9.80 -21.57 -24.96
C GLY A 199 8.94 -20.40 -25.47
N ASP A 200 8.04 -20.73 -26.40
CA ASP A 200 7.02 -19.81 -26.90
C ASP A 200 5.66 -20.27 -26.35
N ILE A 201 4.94 -19.37 -25.69
CA ILE A 201 3.69 -19.64 -24.98
C ILE A 201 2.61 -18.68 -25.46
#